data_AF-A0A4Q2KYU3-F1
#
_entry.id   AF-A0A4Q2KYU3-F1
#
_cell.length_a   1.000
_cell.length_b   1.000
_cell.length_c   1.000
_cell.angle_alpha   90.00
_cell.angle_beta   90.00
_cell.angle_gamma   90.00
#
_symmetry.space_group_name_H-M   'P 1'
#
loop_
_entity.id
_entity.type
_entity.pdbx_description
1 polymer ?
#
loop_
_entity_poly.entity_id
_entity_poly.type
_entity_poly.pdbx_seq_one_letter_code
_entity_poly.pdbx_strand_id
1 'polypeptide(L)' 'MEMKDIIEKVNYYSRLAKKRSLSPEEEADRALWRKRYLEKLTSQVRKHLDSIKIVDEEEMNNIQ' A
#
# COMPACT_ATOMS: atom_id res chain seq x y z
N MET A 1 -0.64 -4.34 -13.44
CA MET A 1 0.55 -3.99 -12.66
C MET A 1 0.26 -4.37 -11.22
N GLU A 2 0.98 -5.35 -10.70
CA GLU A 2 0.71 -5.94 -9.39
C GLU A 2 1.30 -5.10 -8.27
N MET A 3 0.80 -5.28 -7.03
CA MET A 3 1.37 -4.55 -5.88
C MET A 3 2.85 -4.90 -5.66
N LYS A 4 3.24 -6.13 -5.99
CA LYS A 4 4.64 -6.59 -5.93
C LYS A 4 5.55 -5.76 -6.84
N ASP A 5 5.14 -5.52 -8.08
CA ASP A 5 5.91 -4.72 -9.06
C ASP A 5 6.15 -3.28 -8.56
N ILE A 6 5.11 -2.68 -7.97
CA ILE A 6 5.17 -1.32 -7.42
C ILE A 6 6.15 -1.26 -6.24
N ILE A 7 6.06 -2.23 -5.32
CA ILE A 7 6.96 -2.32 -4.16
C ILE A 7 8.41 -2.51 -4.63
N GLU A 8 8.63 -3.37 -5.62
CA GLU A 8 9.96 -3.62 -6.17
C GLU A 8 10.57 -2.35 -6.76
N LYS A 9 9.80 -1.58 -7.54
CA LYS A 9 10.26 -0.29 -8.07
C LYS A 9 10.57 0.74 -6.99
N VAL A 10 9.70 0.89 -5.98
CA VAL A 10 9.97 1.80 -4.85
C VAL A 10 11.23 1.37 -4.08
N ASN A 11 11.43 0.06 -3.89
CA ASN A 11 12.62 -0.48 -3.24
C ASN A 11 13.89 -0.29 -4.08
N TYR A 12 13.80 -0.40 -5.40
CA TYR A 12 14.90 -0.12 -6.31
C TYR A 12 15.42 1.31 -6.11
N TYR A 13 14.55 2.33 -6.20
CA TYR A 13 14.95 3.71 -5.97
C TYR A 13 15.44 3.94 -4.54
N SER A 14 14.85 3.27 -3.55
CA SER A 14 15.28 3.38 -2.14
C SER A 14 16.68 2.79 -1.92
N ARG A 15 17.03 1.70 -2.61
CA ARG A 15 18.39 1.13 -2.59
C ARG A 15 19.37 2.02 -3.35
N LEU A 16 18.94 2.61 -4.47
CA LEU A 16 19.75 3.51 -5.27
C LEU A 16 20.09 4.79 -4.51
N ALA A 17 19.10 5.41 -3.86
CA ALA A 17 19.23 6.60 -3.01
C ALA A 17 20.21 6.41 -1.83
N LYS A 18 20.34 5.17 -1.33
CA LYS A 18 21.33 4.82 -0.29
C LYS A 18 22.76 4.77 -0.81
N LYS A 19 22.95 4.46 -2.10
CA LYS A 19 24.27 4.36 -2.75
C LYS A 19 24.73 5.69 -3.32
N ARG A 20 23.80 6.47 -3.88
CA ARG A 20 24.05 7.79 -4.46
C ARG A 20 22.78 8.63 -4.40
N SER A 21 22.93 9.95 -4.54
CA SER A 21 21.81 10.85 -4.77
C SER A 21 21.07 10.45 -6.06
N LEU A 22 19.74 10.54 -6.04
CA LEU A 22 18.90 10.31 -7.21
C LEU A 22 18.99 11.52 -8.15
N SER A 23 18.87 11.28 -9.46
CA SER A 23 18.68 12.36 -10.41
C SER A 23 17.25 12.92 -10.29
N PRO A 24 16.99 14.14 -10.79
CA PRO A 24 15.64 14.72 -10.80
C PRO A 24 14.59 13.82 -11.48
N GLU A 25 14.97 13.13 -12.55
CA GLU A 25 14.10 12.18 -13.26
C GLU A 25 13.77 10.95 -12.39
N GLU A 26 14.78 10.40 -11.71
CA GLU A 26 14.58 9.25 -10.82
C GLU A 26 13.74 9.61 -9.59
N GLU A 27 13.89 10.82 -9.07
CA GLU A 27 13.06 11.34 -7.97
C GLU A 27 11.60 11.48 -8.41
N ALA A 28 11.36 12.00 -9.62
CA ALA A 28 10.02 12.12 -10.20
C ALA A 28 9.37 10.75 -10.44
N ASP A 29 10.12 9.79 -10.98
CA ASP A 29 9.67 8.41 -11.15
C ASP A 29 9.33 7.78 -9.80
N ARG A 30 10.24 7.89 -8.82
CA ARG A 30 10.01 7.37 -7.46
C ARG A 30 8.74 7.95 -6.84
N ALA A 31 8.49 9.24 -7.02
CA ALA A 31 7.28 9.90 -6.53
C ALA A 31 6.02 9.32 -7.20
N LEU A 32 6.06 9.09 -8.51
CA LEU A 32 4.97 8.47 -9.25
C LEU A 32 4.68 7.03 -8.77
N TRP A 33 5.74 6.24 -8.55
CA TRP A 33 5.62 4.88 -8.01
C TRP A 33 5.07 4.86 -6.58
N ARG A 34 5.49 5.80 -5.73
CA ARG A 34 4.95 5.97 -4.38
C ARG A 34 3.48 6.36 -4.38
N LYS A 35 3.05 7.24 -5.28
CA LYS A 35 1.64 7.61 -5.42
C LYS A 35 0.77 6.38 -5.73
N ARG A 36 1.19 5.57 -6.71
CA ARG A 36 0.50 4.33 -7.07
C ARG A 36 0.44 3.32 -5.92
N TYR A 37 1.52 3.22 -5.14
CA TYR A 37 1.55 2.38 -3.94
C TYR A 37 0.49 2.81 -2.93
N LEU A 38 0.44 4.11 -2.60
CA LEU A 38 -0.50 4.66 -1.63
C LEU A 38 -1.97 4.51 -2.08
N GLU A 39 -2.26 4.74 -3.36
CA GLU A 39 -3.60 4.54 -3.92
C GLU A 39 -4.09 3.09 -3.75
N LYS A 40 -3.23 2.11 -4.05
CA LYS A 40 -3.57 0.70 -3.85
C LYS A 40 -3.72 0.34 -2.38
N LEU A 41 -2.78 0.78 -1.54
CA LEU A 41 -2.81 0.51 -0.11
C LEU A 41 -4.09 1.07 0.53
N THR A 42 -4.42 2.34 0.25
CA THR A 42 -5.63 2.98 0.78
C THR A 42 -6.90 2.30 0.29
N SER A 43 -6.97 1.87 -0.98
CA SER A 43 -8.11 1.10 -1.48
C SER A 43 -8.27 -0.24 -0.76
N GLN A 44 -7.17 -0.96 -0.50
CA GLN A 44 -7.20 -2.21 0.27
C GLN A 44 -7.65 -1.99 1.72
N VAL A 45 -7.13 -0.95 2.38
CA VAL A 45 -7.52 -0.59 3.75
C VAL A 45 -9.00 -0.24 3.82
N ARG A 46 -9.52 0.56 2.87
CA ARG A 46 -10.96 0.87 2.81
C ARG A 46 -11.82 -0.39 2.70
N LYS A 47 -11.48 -1.29 1.76
CA LYS A 47 -12.19 -2.58 1.62
C LYS A 47 -12.17 -3.40 2.91
N HIS A 48 -11.04 -3.39 3.63
CA HIS A 48 -10.95 -4.09 4.89
C HIS A 48 -11.87 -3.46 5.94
N LEU A 49 -11.90 -2.12 6.06
CA LEU A 49 -12.81 -1.40 6.95
C LEU A 49 -14.28 -1.65 6.61
N ASP A 50 -14.63 -1.62 5.32
CA ASP A 50 -16.00 -1.89 4.84
C ASP A 50 -16.46 -3.32 5.17
N SER A 51 -15.51 -4.27 5.30
CA SER A 51 -15.80 -5.66 5.66
C SER A 51 -15.97 -5.92 7.15
N ILE A 52 -15.66 -4.93 8.01
CA ILE A 52 -15.79 -5.09 9.46
C ILE A 52 -17.28 -5.08 9.80
N LYS A 53 -17.81 -6.25 10.18
CA LYS A 53 -19.14 -6.39 10.79
C LYS A 53 -18.99 -6.14 12.29
N ILE A 54 -19.69 -5.14 12.82
CA ILE A 54 -19.89 -4.98 14.26
C ILE A 54 -20.97 -5.99 14.66
N VAL A 55 -20.64 -6.92 15.53
CA VAL A 55 -21.55 -7.95 16.03
C VAL A 55 -21.85 -7.62 17.49
N ASP A 56 -23.12 -7.46 17.83
CA ASP A 56 -23.56 -7.28 19.22
C ASP A 56 -23.39 -8.59 20.00
N GLU A 57 -23.13 -8.50 21.31
CA GLU A 57 -22.90 -9.68 22.18
C GLU A 57 -24.06 -10.70 22.13
N GLU A 58 -25.29 -10.25 21.87
CA GLU A 58 -26.45 -11.13 21.71
C GLU A 58 -26.45 -11.92 20.39
N GLU A 59 -25.93 -11.36 19.29
CA GLU A 59 -25.74 -12.12 18.03
C GLU A 59 -24.65 -13.19 18.19
N MET A 60 -23.64 -12.94 19.03
CA MET A 60 -22.53 -13.86 19.26
C MET A 60 -22.96 -15.15 20.00
N ASN A 61 -23.91 -15.03 20.94
CA ASN A 61 -24.45 -16.17 21.71
C ASN A 61 -25.40 -17.08 20.90
N ASN A 62 -25.92 -16.62 19.76
CA ASN A 62 -26.81 -17.39 18.88
C ASN A 62 -26.05 -18.18 17.79
N ILE A 63 -24.71 -18.16 17.80
CA ILE A 63 -23.85 -18.83 16.81
C ILE A 63 -23.13 -20.07 17.43
N GLN A 64 -23.40 -20.42 18.69
CA GLN A 64 -22.93 -21.65 19.35
C GLN A 64 -23.91 -22.80 19.19
#